data_AF-A0A168FE85-F1
#
_entry.id   AF-A0A168FE85-F1
#
_cell.length_a   1.000
_cell.length_b   1.000
_cell.length_c   1.000
_cell.angle_alpha   90.00
_cell.angle_beta   90.00
_cell.angle_gamma   90.00
#
_symmetry.space_group_name_H-M   'P 1'
#
loop_
_entity.id
_entity.type
_entity.pdbx_description
1 polymer ?
#
loop_
_entity_poly.entity_id
_entity_poly.type
_entity_poly.pdbx_seq_one_letter_code
_entity_poly.pdbx_strand_id
1 'polypeptide(L)'
;MTIAPASPAPTPAPTVTPAASAAALGRRPDALLLDFGGVLLTTSKRPGGLEEMSRHVADVLARAGHHRSPAELAEVLQGGKKALKDWKNAASRRLEPAELDHRTIWREFYGSPLTPAEREVLAGSAGTLQHVITRTLTDHAVRPGVRELLALARELGVPVGVVSNAHSGRAHREIMDETGLAPFVAVQVYSDEVGIRKPNPGIIELAARALGTTAERSWYVGDTFDRDVAAGRRARAGAVVLTRDHHTDRPPFAVADTPDADLPDPRGLVDLLRATVVVPAGPDGVDAGPGAGRRGALLLDHGGVIAVSRPDGSVRRSFAESFAARLTAAGYPTGTDEALDVLEHARAAHKAWKADHEQGRSSDSDSVTEIDASTFWVDLVGPTLDHHGPGVLAWLRAEAHPLMVGYARTKSVPTVRPGVRDLLLAARERGVPVAIVSNTVCGRAVREELVESGLDDLVGAHVYSDELGRRKPDPTTVHTALTALDADASASVFVGDKPQRDVAAARAAGVGTVVLLRGGSTDDATLDALAPDGPTTPDHVLAGPADVVGLLGAHVTG
;
A
#
# COMPACT_ATOMS: atom_id res chain seq x y z
N MET A 1 -33.75 33.41 3.63
CA MET A 1 -34.68 32.47 4.27
C MET A 1 -33.91 31.76 5.36
N THR A 2 -34.10 32.17 6.62
CA THR A 2 -33.39 31.62 7.77
C THR A 2 -34.25 30.49 8.33
N ILE A 3 -33.77 29.24 8.26
CA ILE A 3 -34.43 28.09 8.87
C ILE A 3 -33.54 27.67 10.04
N ALA A 4 -34.02 27.89 11.26
CA ALA A 4 -33.46 27.28 12.46
C ALA A 4 -34.05 25.86 12.61
N PRO A 5 -33.26 24.81 12.85
CA PRO A 5 -33.81 23.52 13.22
C PRO A 5 -33.97 23.41 14.73
N ALA A 6 -35.12 22.86 15.14
CA ALA A 6 -35.42 22.51 16.52
C ALA A 6 -34.47 21.40 17.03
N SER A 7 -34.05 21.49 18.29
CA SER A 7 -33.25 20.46 18.96
C SER A 7 -34.06 19.16 19.14
N PRO A 8 -33.58 17.99 18.68
CA PRO A 8 -34.16 16.72 19.05
C PRO A 8 -33.72 16.31 20.46
N ALA A 9 -34.63 15.69 21.20
CA ALA A 9 -34.36 15.10 22.52
C ALA A 9 -33.29 13.98 22.41
N PRO A 10 -32.46 13.78 23.44
CA PRO A 10 -31.39 12.78 23.39
C PRO A 10 -31.96 11.35 23.38
N THR A 11 -31.70 10.64 22.29
CA THR A 11 -31.90 9.18 22.19
C THR A 11 -30.84 8.47 23.04
N PRO A 12 -31.19 7.44 23.85
CA PRO A 12 -30.19 6.72 24.63
C PRO A 12 -29.19 6.01 23.70
N ALA A 13 -27.91 6.17 24.01
CA ALA A 13 -26.82 5.56 23.25
C ALA A 13 -26.91 4.02 23.28
N PRO A 14 -26.60 3.33 22.17
CA PRO A 14 -26.52 1.88 22.17
C PRO A 14 -25.37 1.43 23.08
N THR A 15 -25.67 0.54 24.02
CA THR A 15 -24.69 -0.16 24.84
C THR A 15 -23.80 -1.03 23.96
N VAL A 16 -22.57 -0.56 23.72
CA VAL A 16 -21.48 -1.38 23.16
C VAL A 16 -20.83 -2.15 24.31
N THR A 17 -20.68 -3.45 24.14
CA THR A 17 -20.16 -4.39 25.13
C THR A 17 -18.69 -4.08 25.48
N PRO A 18 -18.31 -3.82 26.75
CA PRO A 18 -16.94 -3.42 27.14
C PRO A 18 -15.86 -4.52 27.08
N ALA A 19 -16.24 -5.77 26.80
CA ALA A 19 -15.39 -6.93 27.07
C ALA A 19 -14.26 -7.18 26.05
N ALA A 20 -14.42 -6.77 24.79
CA ALA A 20 -13.43 -7.03 23.73
C ALA A 20 -12.19 -6.12 23.81
N SER A 21 -12.38 -4.87 24.25
CA SER A 21 -11.33 -3.85 24.32
C SER A 21 -10.31 -4.14 25.44
N ALA A 22 -10.77 -4.63 26.59
CA ALA A 22 -9.89 -5.01 27.71
C ALA A 22 -9.01 -6.23 27.38
N ALA A 23 -9.50 -7.17 26.55
CA ALA A 23 -8.75 -8.35 26.14
C ALA A 23 -7.62 -8.03 25.13
N ALA A 24 -7.85 -7.05 24.24
CA ALA A 24 -6.86 -6.61 23.25
C ALA A 24 -5.67 -5.88 23.91
N LEU A 25 -5.94 -5.05 24.91
CA LEU A 25 -4.92 -4.31 25.66
C LEU A 25 -4.14 -5.15 26.68
N GLY A 26 -4.61 -6.37 26.98
CA GLY A 26 -3.91 -7.32 27.86
C GLY A 26 -2.80 -8.11 27.17
N ARG A 27 -2.73 -8.09 25.83
CA ARG A 27 -1.74 -8.84 25.03
C ARG A 27 -0.59 -7.92 24.65
N ARG A 28 0.66 -8.43 24.73
CA ARG A 28 1.82 -7.68 24.27
C ARG A 28 1.77 -7.48 22.76
N PRO A 29 1.87 -6.24 22.24
CA PRO A 29 1.93 -6.02 20.80
C PRO A 29 3.29 -6.43 20.23
N ASP A 30 3.31 -6.84 18.97
CA ASP A 30 4.54 -7.07 18.21
C ASP A 30 5.29 -5.76 17.95
N ALA A 31 4.56 -4.66 17.77
CA ALA A 31 5.13 -3.33 17.56
C ALA A 31 4.25 -2.23 18.18
N LEU A 32 4.91 -1.16 18.60
CA LEU A 32 4.25 0.04 19.11
C LEU A 32 4.43 1.18 18.10
N LEU A 33 3.34 1.59 17.46
CA LEU A 33 3.32 2.65 16.46
C LEU A 33 2.76 3.94 17.09
N LEU A 34 3.55 5.01 17.06
CA LEU A 34 3.27 6.25 17.80
C LEU A 34 3.16 7.44 16.85
N ASP A 35 2.16 8.29 17.05
CA ASP A 35 2.20 9.64 16.48
C ASP A 35 3.35 10.46 17.09
N PHE A 36 3.78 11.50 16.38
CA PHE A 36 4.84 12.39 16.85
C PHE A 36 4.28 13.48 17.77
N GLY A 37 3.38 14.31 17.24
CA GLY A 37 2.76 15.41 17.97
C GLY A 37 1.66 14.89 18.89
N GLY A 38 1.53 15.45 20.08
CA GLY A 38 0.50 15.03 21.02
C GLY A 38 0.70 13.65 21.64
N VAL A 39 1.70 12.87 21.22
CA VAL A 39 2.06 11.58 21.84
C VAL A 39 3.50 11.60 22.35
N LEU A 40 4.49 11.69 21.45
CA LEU A 40 5.90 11.78 21.85
C LEU A 40 6.26 13.17 22.36
N LEU A 41 5.76 14.20 21.68
CA LEU A 41 6.13 15.59 21.91
C LEU A 41 4.87 16.45 22.06
N THR A 42 4.89 17.34 23.05
CA THR A 42 3.95 18.46 23.09
C THR A 42 4.57 19.64 22.37
N THR A 43 3.75 20.42 21.67
CA THR A 43 4.21 21.58 20.89
C THR A 43 3.65 22.87 21.45
N SER A 44 4.47 23.91 21.45
CA SER A 44 4.05 25.25 21.85
C SER A 44 4.53 26.29 20.83
N LYS A 45 3.78 27.37 20.66
CA LYS A 45 4.17 28.45 19.73
C LYS A 45 5.39 29.17 20.30
N ARG A 46 6.45 29.31 19.49
CA ARG A 46 7.62 30.08 19.88
C ARG A 46 7.32 31.58 19.80
N PRO A 47 7.50 32.37 20.87
CA PRO A 47 7.41 33.83 20.80
C PRO A 47 8.42 34.40 19.80
N GLY A 48 8.01 35.30 18.91
CA GLY A 48 8.89 35.89 17.90
C GLY A 48 9.17 35.00 16.67
N GLY A 49 8.69 33.74 16.67
CA GLY A 49 9.01 32.79 15.60
C GLY A 49 8.46 33.20 14.23
N LEU A 50 7.30 33.86 14.20
CA LEU A 50 6.75 34.34 12.93
C LEU A 50 7.58 35.51 12.39
N GLU A 51 7.95 36.46 13.23
CA GLU A 51 8.78 37.61 12.86
C GLU A 51 10.16 37.17 12.35
N GLU A 52 10.74 36.13 12.95
CA GLU A 52 11.97 35.50 12.47
C GLU A 52 11.79 34.82 11.11
N MET A 53 10.73 34.02 10.96
CA MET A 53 10.43 33.37 9.68
C MET A 53 10.20 34.40 8.56
N SER A 54 9.49 35.49 8.84
CA SER A 54 9.24 36.54 7.85
C SER A 54 10.52 37.23 7.38
N ARG A 55 11.49 37.45 8.29
CA ARG A 55 12.83 37.94 7.91
C ARG A 55 13.54 36.95 7.00
N HIS A 56 13.50 35.66 7.33
CA HIS A 56 14.13 34.63 6.51
C HIS A 56 13.52 34.57 5.10
N VAL A 57 12.19 34.67 4.97
CA VAL A 57 11.51 34.73 3.67
C VAL A 57 11.88 36.01 2.91
N ALA A 58 11.99 37.16 3.59
CA ALA A 58 12.45 38.41 2.98
C ALA A 58 13.85 38.25 2.38
N ASP A 59 14.77 37.61 3.11
CA ASP A 59 16.14 37.37 2.65
C ASP A 59 16.18 36.44 1.42
N VAL A 60 15.32 35.41 1.38
CA VAL A 60 15.18 34.50 0.22
C VAL A 60 14.73 35.27 -1.02
N LEU A 61 13.71 36.13 -0.88
CA LEU A 61 13.22 36.97 -1.98
C LEU A 61 14.25 38.01 -2.42
N ALA A 62 14.96 38.63 -1.48
CA ALA A 62 15.95 39.66 -1.76
C ALA A 62 17.12 39.14 -2.58
N ARG A 63 17.55 37.88 -2.37
CA ARG A 63 18.58 37.24 -3.21
C ARG A 63 18.19 37.10 -4.68
N ALA A 64 16.89 37.08 -4.97
CA ALA A 64 16.35 37.06 -6.33
C ALA A 64 15.99 38.46 -6.86
N GLY A 65 16.33 39.54 -6.13
CA GLY A 65 16.02 40.92 -6.51
C GLY A 65 14.62 41.40 -6.12
N HIS A 66 13.88 40.65 -5.29
CA HIS A 66 12.55 41.03 -4.80
C HIS A 66 12.64 41.57 -3.37
N HIS A 67 12.34 42.85 -3.17
CA HIS A 67 12.39 43.48 -1.86
C HIS A 67 11.00 43.58 -1.23
N ARG A 68 10.81 42.93 -0.08
CA ARG A 68 9.59 42.97 0.75
C ARG A 68 9.95 43.23 2.20
N SER A 69 9.07 43.92 2.92
CA SER A 69 9.28 44.10 4.36
C SER A 69 8.90 42.82 5.13
N PRO A 70 9.58 42.49 6.23
CA PRO A 70 9.18 41.37 7.09
C PRO A 70 7.77 41.50 7.68
N ALA A 71 7.29 42.73 7.89
CA ALA A 71 5.94 43.00 8.39
C ALA A 71 4.86 42.56 7.39
N GLU A 72 5.00 42.92 6.12
CA GLU A 72 4.10 42.47 5.05
C GLU A 72 4.11 40.94 4.91
N LEU A 73 5.31 40.33 4.96
CA LEU A 73 5.44 38.88 4.86
C LEU A 73 4.84 38.14 6.07
N ALA A 74 4.83 38.74 7.26
CA ALA A 74 4.18 38.15 8.42
C ALA A 74 2.67 37.97 8.19
N GLU A 75 2.00 38.97 7.62
CA GLU A 75 0.57 38.88 7.28
C GLU A 75 0.31 37.81 6.21
N VAL A 76 1.15 37.77 5.18
CA VAL A 76 1.09 36.76 4.11
C VAL A 76 1.24 35.34 4.67
N LEU A 77 2.25 35.10 5.52
CA LEU A 77 2.49 33.81 6.14
C LEU A 77 1.37 33.39 7.10
N GLN A 78 0.78 34.33 7.85
CA GLN A 78 -0.39 34.06 8.69
C GLN A 78 -1.60 33.60 7.86
N GLY A 79 -1.88 34.31 6.75
CA GLY A 79 -2.95 33.94 5.82
C GLY A 79 -2.74 32.54 5.23
N GLY A 80 -1.54 32.27 4.72
CA GLY A 80 -1.18 30.95 4.18
C GLY A 80 -1.31 29.82 5.22
N LYS A 81 -0.87 30.05 6.46
CA LYS A 81 -1.01 29.08 7.56
C LYS A 81 -2.49 28.76 7.85
N LYS A 82 -3.36 29.77 7.83
CA LYS A 82 -4.81 29.59 8.04
C LYS A 82 -5.43 28.78 6.91
N ALA A 83 -5.17 29.16 5.66
CA ALA A 83 -5.67 28.43 4.49
C ALA A 83 -5.21 26.96 4.46
N LEU A 84 -3.94 26.72 4.82
CA LEU A 84 -3.39 25.37 4.88
C LEU A 84 -4.03 24.53 6.00
N LYS A 85 -4.38 25.15 7.13
CA LYS A 85 -5.14 24.48 8.21
C LYS A 85 -6.53 24.08 7.73
N ASP A 86 -7.23 24.93 7.00
CA ASP A 86 -8.56 24.62 6.48
C ASP A 86 -8.50 23.45 5.46
N TRP A 87 -7.47 23.42 4.61
CA TRP A 87 -7.21 22.29 3.73
C TRP A 87 -6.97 20.98 4.51
N LYS A 88 -6.16 21.01 5.59
CA LYS A 88 -5.92 19.82 6.45
C LYS A 88 -7.22 19.29 7.07
N ASN A 89 -8.08 20.19 7.54
CA ASN A 89 -9.38 19.82 8.10
C ASN A 89 -10.26 19.15 7.05
N ALA A 90 -10.30 19.70 5.83
CA ALA A 90 -11.05 19.11 4.72
C ALA A 90 -10.46 17.76 4.29
N ALA A 91 -9.13 17.64 4.21
CA ALA A 91 -8.44 16.41 3.83
C ALA A 91 -8.74 15.27 4.82
N SER A 92 -8.90 15.57 6.11
CA SER A 92 -9.19 14.57 7.15
C SER A 92 -10.57 13.91 7.01
N ARG A 93 -11.45 14.43 6.14
CA ARG A 93 -12.73 13.77 5.81
C ARG A 93 -12.61 12.68 4.76
N ARG A 94 -11.51 12.65 4.00
CA ARG A 94 -11.32 11.64 2.95
C ARG A 94 -10.96 10.31 3.59
N LEU A 95 -11.31 9.21 2.91
CA LEU A 95 -10.91 7.87 3.34
C LEU A 95 -9.40 7.68 3.19
N GLU A 96 -8.87 8.13 2.05
CA GLU A 96 -7.46 7.96 1.68
C GLU A 96 -6.85 9.29 1.23
N PRO A 97 -6.66 10.27 2.13
CA PRO A 97 -6.05 11.54 1.76
C PRO A 97 -4.55 11.38 1.43
N ALA A 98 -4.14 12.07 0.38
CA ALA A 98 -2.73 12.28 0.02
C ALA A 98 -2.16 13.53 0.70
N GLU A 99 -0.84 13.56 0.91
CA GLU A 99 -0.13 14.73 1.42
C GLU A 99 0.18 15.74 0.30
N LEU A 100 0.27 17.03 0.64
CA LEU A 100 0.73 18.05 -0.30
C LEU A 100 2.25 18.10 -0.37
N ASP A 101 2.78 18.26 -1.57
CA ASP A 101 4.19 18.53 -1.76
C ASP A 101 4.57 19.97 -1.31
N HIS A 102 5.83 20.16 -0.94
CA HIS A 102 6.32 21.44 -0.42
C HIS A 102 6.14 22.59 -1.41
N ARG A 103 6.31 22.33 -2.71
CA ARG A 103 6.21 23.37 -3.74
C ARG A 103 4.77 23.90 -3.79
N THR A 104 3.79 23.01 -3.77
CA THR A 104 2.37 23.36 -3.70
C THR A 104 2.06 24.14 -2.42
N ILE A 105 2.55 23.70 -1.25
CA ILE A 105 2.36 24.41 0.03
C ILE A 105 2.88 25.86 -0.07
N TRP A 106 4.11 26.04 -0.52
CA TRP A 106 4.74 27.37 -0.56
C TRP A 106 4.18 28.27 -1.66
N ARG A 107 3.79 27.70 -2.79
CA ARG A 107 3.26 28.46 -3.93
C ARG A 107 1.79 28.85 -3.74
N GLU A 108 0.95 27.90 -3.34
CA GLU A 108 -0.51 28.05 -3.36
C GLU A 108 -1.09 28.47 -2.01
N PHE A 109 -0.35 28.31 -0.91
CA PHE A 109 -0.78 28.75 0.42
C PHE A 109 0.04 29.95 0.90
N TYR A 110 1.31 29.72 1.24
CA TYR A 110 2.15 30.79 1.81
C TYR A 110 2.44 31.92 0.84
N GLY A 111 2.64 31.64 -0.45
CA GLY A 111 2.95 32.65 -1.46
C GLY A 111 1.74 33.20 -2.20
N SER A 112 0.51 32.72 -1.93
CA SER A 112 -0.66 33.02 -2.78
C SER A 112 -0.94 34.51 -3.04
N PRO A 113 -0.70 35.47 -2.11
CA PRO A 113 -0.92 36.89 -2.38
C PRO A 113 0.23 37.58 -3.12
N LEU A 114 1.36 36.89 -3.35
CA LEU A 114 2.58 37.45 -3.94
C LEU A 114 2.54 37.39 -5.48
N THR A 115 3.45 38.13 -6.12
CA THR A 115 3.56 38.12 -7.59
C THR A 115 3.98 36.73 -8.11
N PRO A 116 3.74 36.40 -9.40
CA PRO A 116 4.18 35.13 -9.97
C PRO A 116 5.68 34.84 -9.80
N ALA A 117 6.55 35.84 -10.00
CA ALA A 117 8.00 35.66 -9.85
C ALA A 117 8.39 35.35 -8.40
N GLU A 118 7.85 36.09 -7.44
CA GLU A 118 8.10 35.85 -6.01
C GLU A 118 7.62 34.48 -5.57
N ARG A 119 6.43 34.06 -6.02
CA ARG A 119 5.90 32.71 -5.77
C ARG A 119 6.85 31.64 -6.27
N GLU A 120 7.40 31.80 -7.47
CA GLU A 120 8.34 30.83 -8.05
C GLU A 120 9.68 30.78 -7.30
N VAL A 121 10.17 31.90 -6.79
CA VAL A 121 11.36 31.95 -5.91
C VAL A 121 11.12 31.16 -4.62
N LEU A 122 9.99 31.38 -3.95
CA LEU A 122 9.63 30.63 -2.74
C LEU A 122 9.41 29.14 -3.05
N ALA A 123 8.72 28.84 -4.14
CA ALA A 123 8.44 27.47 -4.59
C ALA A 123 9.74 26.71 -4.95
N GLY A 124 10.74 27.38 -5.53
CA GLY A 124 12.07 26.82 -5.79
C GLY A 124 12.88 26.55 -4.51
N SER A 125 12.59 27.27 -3.42
CA SER A 125 13.23 27.10 -2.11
C SER A 125 12.37 26.30 -1.12
N ALA A 126 11.26 25.71 -1.58
CA ALA A 126 10.18 25.23 -0.73
C ALA A 126 10.63 24.18 0.29
N GLY A 127 11.50 23.23 -0.08
CA GLY A 127 12.00 22.21 0.84
C GLY A 127 12.77 22.82 2.02
N THR A 128 13.66 23.77 1.75
CA THR A 128 14.43 24.48 2.79
C THR A 128 13.51 25.36 3.64
N LEU A 129 12.63 26.13 3.01
CA LEU A 129 11.68 26.99 3.71
C LEU A 129 10.74 26.19 4.62
N GLN A 130 10.30 25.02 4.17
CA GLN A 130 9.42 24.14 4.92
C GLN A 130 10.12 23.50 6.14
N HIS A 131 11.41 23.19 5.99
CA HIS A 131 12.24 22.76 7.10
C HIS A 131 12.41 23.88 8.15
N VAL A 132 12.80 25.09 7.71
CA VAL A 132 13.01 26.25 8.59
C VAL A 132 11.72 26.63 9.33
N ILE A 133 10.59 26.77 8.63
CA ILE A 133 9.33 27.19 9.26
C ILE A 133 8.86 26.23 10.36
N THR A 134 9.10 24.92 10.18
CA THR A 134 8.75 23.89 11.17
C THR A 134 9.54 24.07 12.47
N ARG A 135 10.80 24.47 12.35
CA ARG A 135 11.73 24.66 13.47
C ARG A 135 11.62 26.03 14.13
N THR A 136 11.21 27.05 13.39
CA THR A 136 11.14 28.43 13.89
C THR A 136 9.82 28.75 14.58
N LEU A 137 8.69 28.19 14.10
CA LEU A 137 7.37 28.56 14.63
C LEU A 137 6.99 27.88 15.95
N THR A 138 7.59 26.74 16.27
CA THR A 138 7.16 25.89 17.39
C THR A 138 8.32 25.28 18.17
N ASP A 139 8.18 25.29 19.49
CA ASP A 139 9.03 24.55 20.42
C ASP A 139 8.43 23.18 20.72
N HIS A 140 9.30 22.20 20.96
CA HIS A 140 8.94 20.81 21.17
C HIS A 140 9.49 20.34 22.51
N ALA A 141 8.67 19.71 23.34
CA ALA A 141 9.07 19.13 24.61
C ALA A 141 8.58 17.68 24.72
N VAL A 142 9.45 16.79 25.19
CA VAL A 142 9.11 15.37 25.38
C VAL A 142 7.99 15.26 26.40
N ARG A 143 6.90 14.56 26.05
CA ARG A 143 5.77 14.38 26.96
C ARG A 143 6.17 13.51 28.17
N PRO A 144 5.61 13.78 29.37
CA PRO A 144 5.82 12.91 30.53
C PRO A 144 5.47 11.45 30.22
N GLY A 145 6.29 10.51 30.70
CA GLY A 145 6.10 9.07 30.47
C GLY A 145 6.72 8.52 29.19
N VAL A 146 7.01 9.34 28.17
CA VAL A 146 7.53 8.86 26.87
C VAL A 146 8.87 8.15 27.01
N ARG A 147 9.82 8.71 27.77
CA ARG A 147 11.14 8.05 27.96
C ARG A 147 11.02 6.72 28.69
N GLU A 148 10.12 6.65 29.67
CA GLU A 148 9.84 5.41 30.41
C GLU A 148 9.16 4.39 29.49
N LEU A 149 8.18 4.81 28.67
CA LEU A 149 7.51 3.97 27.69
C LEU A 149 8.48 3.36 26.69
N LEU A 150 9.39 4.15 26.12
CA LEU A 150 10.38 3.67 25.16
C LEU A 150 11.42 2.74 25.81
N ALA A 151 11.83 3.04 27.04
CA ALA A 151 12.71 2.15 27.80
C ALA A 151 12.04 0.80 28.10
N LEU A 152 10.76 0.84 28.50
CA LEU A 152 9.96 -0.35 28.76
C LEU A 152 9.71 -1.14 27.47
N ALA A 153 9.35 -0.50 26.36
CA ALA A 153 9.18 -1.18 25.07
C ALA A 153 10.45 -1.94 24.68
N ARG A 154 11.62 -1.32 24.85
CA ARG A 154 12.92 -1.97 24.63
C ARG A 154 13.18 -3.14 25.58
N GLU A 155 12.89 -2.97 26.88
CA GLU A 155 13.01 -4.03 27.89
C GLU A 155 12.14 -5.25 27.53
N LEU A 156 10.94 -5.00 27.01
CA LEU A 156 9.96 -6.02 26.64
C LEU A 156 10.15 -6.59 25.23
N GLY A 157 11.13 -6.11 24.47
CA GLY A 157 11.43 -6.55 23.10
C GLY A 157 10.43 -6.06 22.04
N VAL A 158 9.69 -4.99 22.30
CA VAL A 158 8.68 -4.42 21.39
C VAL A 158 9.33 -3.30 20.55
N PRO A 159 9.56 -3.48 19.24
CA PRO A 159 10.02 -2.41 18.36
C PRO A 159 9.03 -1.24 18.28
N VAL A 160 9.58 -0.03 18.18
CA VAL A 160 8.81 1.21 18.13
C VAL A 160 8.93 1.87 16.76
N GLY A 161 7.80 2.30 16.19
CA GLY A 161 7.74 3.09 14.96
C GLY A 161 7.05 4.45 15.18
N VAL A 162 7.47 5.48 14.44
CA VAL A 162 6.78 6.78 14.38
C VAL A 162 5.95 6.88 13.10
N VAL A 163 4.69 7.31 13.23
CA VAL A 163 3.73 7.47 12.13
C VAL A 163 3.04 8.83 12.24
N SER A 164 3.52 9.82 11.50
CA SER A 164 3.13 11.22 11.71
C SER A 164 2.73 11.94 10.42
N ASN A 165 1.68 12.77 10.55
CA ASN A 165 1.40 13.81 9.56
C ASN A 165 2.40 14.96 9.78
N ALA A 166 3.43 15.02 8.95
CA ALA A 166 4.46 16.03 9.01
C ALA A 166 4.55 16.75 7.66
N HIS A 167 4.74 18.06 7.68
CA HIS A 167 5.10 18.80 6.48
C HIS A 167 6.62 18.91 6.31
N SER A 168 7.42 18.29 7.19
CA SER A 168 8.88 18.22 7.04
C SER A 168 9.41 17.08 7.88
N GLY A 169 9.47 15.88 7.32
CA GLY A 169 10.04 14.71 7.98
C GLY A 169 11.49 14.95 8.40
N ARG A 170 12.27 15.65 7.56
CA ARG A 170 13.63 16.13 7.90
C ARG A 170 13.67 16.89 9.23
N ALA A 171 12.81 17.88 9.43
CA ALA A 171 12.80 18.65 10.68
C ALA A 171 12.40 17.78 11.89
N HIS A 172 11.50 16.83 11.69
CA HIS A 172 11.06 15.92 12.75
C HIS A 172 12.19 14.95 13.17
N ARG A 173 12.98 14.43 12.21
CA ARG A 173 14.17 13.61 12.49
C ARG A 173 15.18 14.35 13.35
N GLU A 174 15.50 15.60 13.00
CA GLU A 174 16.40 16.43 13.80
C GLU A 174 15.86 16.68 15.22
N ILE A 175 14.54 16.89 15.38
CA ILE A 175 13.91 17.00 16.70
C ILE A 175 14.04 15.69 17.49
N MET A 176 13.86 14.53 16.84
CA MET A 176 14.04 13.22 17.48
C MET A 176 15.48 13.01 17.96
N ASP A 177 16.47 13.48 17.20
CA ASP A 177 17.88 13.42 17.56
C ASP A 177 18.20 14.35 18.74
N GLU A 178 17.76 15.61 18.69
CA GLU A 178 17.97 16.61 19.75
C GLU A 178 17.33 16.21 21.08
N THR A 179 16.17 15.57 21.02
CA THR A 179 15.48 15.06 22.20
C THR A 179 16.04 13.72 22.69
N GLY A 180 16.93 13.10 21.91
CA GLY A 180 17.53 11.80 22.22
C GLY A 180 16.55 10.64 22.15
N LEU A 181 15.45 10.77 21.38
CA LEU A 181 14.44 9.73 21.21
C LEU A 181 14.74 8.84 19.99
N ALA A 182 15.45 9.36 18.98
CA ALA A 182 15.76 8.62 17.75
C ALA A 182 16.37 7.22 17.98
N PRO A 183 17.31 7.00 18.93
CA PRO A 183 17.90 5.68 19.15
C PRO A 183 16.92 4.60 19.65
N PHE A 184 15.72 4.98 20.09
CA PHE A 184 14.70 4.07 20.58
C PHE A 184 13.66 3.71 19.51
N VAL A 185 13.74 4.32 18.32
CA VAL A 185 12.75 4.18 17.26
C VAL A 185 13.37 3.46 16.08
N ALA A 186 12.80 2.33 15.69
CA ALA A 186 13.30 1.48 14.61
C ALA A 186 12.88 2.00 13.22
N VAL A 187 11.72 2.65 13.09
CA VAL A 187 11.26 3.27 11.84
C VAL A 187 10.58 4.60 12.10
N GLN A 188 10.80 5.58 11.21
CA GLN A 188 10.10 6.87 11.24
C GLN A 188 9.47 7.12 9.87
N VAL A 189 8.14 7.18 9.83
CA VAL A 189 7.31 7.40 8.63
C VAL A 189 6.61 8.75 8.74
N TYR A 190 6.94 9.66 7.83
CA TYR A 190 6.42 11.02 7.78
C TYR A 190 5.64 11.25 6.47
N SER A 191 4.46 11.86 6.57
CA SER A 191 3.54 11.98 5.43
C SER A 191 4.08 12.74 4.23
N ASP A 192 4.96 13.74 4.40
CA ASP A 192 5.61 14.45 3.29
C ASP A 192 6.58 13.57 2.51
N GLU A 193 7.24 12.63 3.18
CA GLU A 193 8.22 11.72 2.59
C GLU A 193 7.55 10.57 1.83
N VAL A 194 6.37 10.13 2.28
CA VAL A 194 5.65 8.97 1.69
C VAL A 194 4.40 9.34 0.88
N GLY A 195 4.00 10.61 0.87
CA GLY A 195 2.84 11.11 0.12
C GLY A 195 1.47 10.71 0.66
N ILE A 196 1.42 9.99 1.78
CA ILE A 196 0.21 9.47 2.42
C ILE A 196 0.03 10.16 3.77
N ARG A 197 -1.18 10.68 4.06
CA ARG A 197 -1.47 11.31 5.36
C ARG A 197 -2.64 10.65 6.07
N LYS A 198 -2.59 10.59 7.40
CA LYS A 198 -3.71 10.19 8.25
C LYS A 198 -4.92 11.09 8.01
N PRO A 199 -6.16 10.57 7.95
CA PRO A 199 -6.59 9.22 8.35
C PRO A 199 -6.51 8.11 7.28
N ASN A 200 -5.64 8.21 6.27
CA ASN A 200 -5.38 7.07 5.38
C ASN A 200 -4.75 5.91 6.19
N PRO A 201 -5.27 4.66 6.11
CA PRO A 201 -4.72 3.53 6.86
C PRO A 201 -3.33 3.08 6.37
N GLY A 202 -3.01 3.32 5.09
CA GLY A 202 -1.79 2.82 4.45
C GLY A 202 -0.49 3.32 5.10
N ILE A 203 -0.51 4.47 5.79
CA ILE A 203 0.68 4.97 6.51
C ILE A 203 1.00 4.15 7.77
N ILE A 204 -0.02 3.59 8.45
CA ILE A 204 0.15 2.70 9.61
C ILE A 204 0.61 1.32 9.13
N GLU A 205 -0.02 0.79 8.08
CA GLU A 205 0.34 -0.48 7.46
C GLU A 205 1.78 -0.48 6.94
N LEU A 206 2.23 0.64 6.34
CA LEU A 206 3.60 0.83 5.89
C LEU A 206 4.60 0.72 7.05
N ALA A 207 4.30 1.36 8.18
CA ALA A 207 5.17 1.32 9.37
C ALA A 207 5.21 -0.07 10.01
N ALA A 208 4.06 -0.74 10.14
CA ALA A 208 4.00 -2.12 10.65
C ALA A 208 4.84 -3.08 9.79
N ARG A 209 4.70 -2.98 8.46
CA ARG A 209 5.46 -3.81 7.50
C ARG A 209 6.96 -3.55 7.60
N ALA A 210 7.38 -2.30 7.77
CA ALA A 210 8.79 -1.96 7.95
C ALA A 210 9.40 -2.54 9.25
N LEU A 211 8.56 -2.83 10.25
CA LEU A 211 8.95 -3.51 11.49
C LEU A 211 8.80 -5.03 11.44
N GLY A 212 8.43 -5.60 10.28
CA GLY A 212 8.29 -7.05 10.11
C GLY A 212 7.02 -7.64 10.74
N THR A 213 5.97 -6.83 10.94
CA THR A 213 4.68 -7.27 11.50
C THR A 213 3.49 -6.67 10.72
N THR A 214 2.27 -6.82 11.24
CA THR A 214 1.02 -6.27 10.68
C THR A 214 0.37 -5.28 11.64
N ALA A 215 -0.58 -4.47 11.12
CA ALA A 215 -1.30 -3.52 11.94
C ALA A 215 -2.11 -4.22 13.05
N GLU A 216 -2.74 -5.36 12.74
CA GLU A 216 -3.55 -6.17 13.67
C GLU A 216 -2.77 -6.72 14.86
N ARG A 217 -1.44 -6.84 14.71
CA ARG A 217 -0.52 -7.28 15.77
C ARG A 217 0.19 -6.12 16.47
N SER A 218 -0.11 -4.89 16.05
CA SER A 218 0.52 -3.67 16.55
C SER A 218 -0.47 -2.82 17.34
N TRP A 219 0.03 -2.03 18.28
CA TRP A 219 -0.74 -0.93 18.85
C TRP A 219 -0.47 0.35 18.07
N TYR A 220 -1.51 1.11 17.75
CA TYR A 220 -1.38 2.47 17.24
C TYR A 220 -1.84 3.49 18.28
N VAL A 221 -1.00 4.49 18.51
CA VAL A 221 -1.23 5.53 19.52
C VAL A 221 -1.21 6.91 18.88
N GLY A 222 -2.26 7.70 19.11
CA GLY A 222 -2.35 9.09 18.64
C GLY A 222 -3.06 10.03 19.62
N ASP A 223 -3.24 11.28 19.23
CA ASP A 223 -3.86 12.32 20.08
C ASP A 223 -5.18 12.87 19.51
N THR A 224 -5.53 12.56 18.27
CA THR A 224 -6.72 13.12 17.61
C THR A 224 -7.71 12.09 17.08
N PHE A 225 -9.00 12.39 17.23
CA PHE A 225 -10.08 11.52 16.74
C PHE A 225 -10.14 11.49 15.21
N ASP A 226 -10.10 12.66 14.56
CA ASP A 226 -10.34 12.81 13.12
C ASP A 226 -9.22 12.25 12.24
N ARG A 227 -8.02 12.08 12.81
CA ARG A 227 -6.85 11.56 12.08
C ARG A 227 -6.37 10.25 12.66
N ASP A 228 -6.07 10.20 13.96
CA ASP A 228 -5.38 9.06 14.54
C ASP A 228 -6.31 7.91 14.86
N VAL A 229 -7.38 8.16 15.62
CA VAL A 229 -8.35 7.12 15.95
C VAL A 229 -8.96 6.57 14.67
N ALA A 230 -9.36 7.44 13.75
CA ALA A 230 -9.89 7.04 12.44
C ALA A 230 -8.86 6.22 11.62
N ALA A 231 -7.58 6.62 11.58
CA ALA A 231 -6.54 5.86 10.87
C ALA A 231 -6.34 4.47 11.48
N GLY A 232 -6.18 4.39 12.80
CA GLY A 232 -5.93 3.13 13.51
C GLY A 232 -7.08 2.14 13.33
N ARG A 233 -8.32 2.63 13.37
CA ARG A 233 -9.51 1.79 13.11
C ARG A 233 -9.57 1.31 11.67
N ARG A 234 -9.29 2.18 10.69
CA ARG A 234 -9.26 1.80 9.26
C ARG A 234 -8.17 0.78 8.97
N ALA A 235 -7.00 0.92 9.60
CA ALA A 235 -5.88 -0.01 9.48
C ALA A 235 -6.06 -1.30 10.29
N ARG A 236 -7.17 -1.43 11.05
CA ARG A 236 -7.44 -2.57 11.94
C ARG A 236 -6.31 -2.83 12.94
N ALA A 237 -5.73 -1.76 13.50
CA ALA A 237 -4.69 -1.89 14.50
C ALA A 237 -5.17 -2.78 15.66
N GLY A 238 -4.29 -3.65 16.15
CA GLY A 238 -4.60 -4.60 17.23
C GLY A 238 -5.13 -3.93 18.50
N ALA A 239 -4.67 -2.72 18.77
CA ALA A 239 -5.36 -1.75 19.61
C ALA A 239 -5.12 -0.32 19.12
N VAL A 240 -6.11 0.55 19.32
CA VAL A 240 -6.03 2.00 19.07
C VAL A 240 -6.12 2.72 20.40
N VAL A 241 -5.06 3.42 20.79
CA VAL A 241 -5.01 4.16 22.06
C VAL A 241 -4.93 5.66 21.78
N LEU A 242 -5.75 6.43 22.50
CA LEU A 242 -5.74 7.88 22.47
C LEU A 242 -5.02 8.40 23.71
N THR A 243 -4.02 9.27 23.54
CA THR A 243 -3.46 10.07 24.65
C THR A 243 -3.83 11.52 24.48
N ARG A 244 -4.54 12.10 25.45
CA ARG A 244 -5.08 13.47 25.35
C ARG A 244 -3.97 14.53 25.28
N ASP A 245 -4.18 15.53 24.43
CA ASP A 245 -3.41 16.79 24.34
C ASP A 245 -4.35 17.93 23.85
N HIS A 246 -3.80 19.13 23.61
CA HIS A 246 -4.51 20.37 23.29
C HIS A 246 -5.40 20.34 22.03
N HIS A 247 -5.30 19.31 21.18
CA HIS A 247 -6.12 19.13 19.98
C HIS A 247 -7.20 18.06 20.09
N THR A 248 -7.21 17.26 21.16
CA THR A 248 -8.08 16.08 21.28
C THR A 248 -9.57 16.44 21.32
N ASP A 249 -9.96 17.40 22.16
CA ASP A 249 -11.39 17.72 22.42
C ASP A 249 -12.00 18.71 21.41
N ARG A 250 -11.29 19.05 20.34
CA ARG A 250 -11.73 20.04 19.34
C ARG A 250 -11.55 19.52 17.91
N PRO A 251 -12.13 18.35 17.57
CA PRO A 251 -12.05 17.87 16.20
C PRO A 251 -12.78 18.84 15.26
N PRO A 252 -12.33 19.00 14.01
CA PRO A 252 -12.95 19.92 13.05
C PRO A 252 -14.39 19.52 12.65
N PHE A 253 -14.81 18.30 12.97
CA PHE A 253 -16.14 17.75 12.76
C PHE A 253 -16.38 16.57 13.72
N ALA A 254 -17.62 16.11 13.84
CA ALA A 254 -17.95 14.94 14.66
C ALA A 254 -17.32 13.65 14.08
N VAL A 255 -16.73 12.83 14.94
CA VAL A 255 -16.08 11.56 14.58
C VAL A 255 -16.77 10.44 15.36
N ALA A 256 -17.19 9.37 14.67
CA ALA A 256 -17.89 8.24 15.28
C ALA A 256 -16.94 7.18 15.84
N ASP A 257 -15.71 7.10 15.30
CA ASP A 257 -14.70 6.15 15.73
C ASP A 257 -14.27 6.44 17.18
N THR A 258 -14.13 5.38 17.97
CA THR A 258 -13.72 5.45 19.38
C THR A 258 -12.41 4.66 19.58
N PRO A 259 -11.51 5.11 20.46
CA PRO A 259 -10.31 4.35 20.81
C PRO A 259 -10.65 3.18 21.75
N ASP A 260 -9.74 2.21 21.86
CA ASP A 260 -9.81 1.12 22.85
C ASP A 260 -9.45 1.62 24.25
N ALA A 261 -8.56 2.60 24.35
CA ALA A 261 -8.27 3.31 25.58
C ALA A 261 -8.15 4.81 25.34
N ASP A 262 -8.71 5.60 26.24
CA ASP A 262 -8.60 7.07 26.29
C ASP A 262 -7.85 7.45 27.56
N LEU A 263 -6.59 7.87 27.39
CA LEU A 263 -5.65 8.14 28.46
C LEU A 263 -5.37 9.64 28.59
N PRO A 264 -5.21 10.18 29.80
CA PRO A 264 -4.88 11.59 29.98
C PRO A 264 -3.52 11.97 29.39
N ASP A 265 -2.55 11.06 29.42
CA ASP A 265 -1.20 11.26 28.90
C ASP A 265 -0.44 9.92 28.72
N PRO A 266 0.78 9.93 28.14
CA PRO A 266 1.55 8.71 27.86
C PRO A 266 1.97 7.88 29.08
N ARG A 267 1.87 8.37 30.32
CA ARG A 267 2.17 7.54 31.51
C ARG A 267 1.22 6.36 31.61
N GLY A 268 -0.04 6.54 31.22
CA GLY A 268 -1.00 5.43 31.18
C GLY A 268 -0.60 4.33 30.19
N LEU A 269 0.13 4.65 29.11
CA LEU A 269 0.64 3.64 28.18
C LEU A 269 1.71 2.77 28.82
N VAL A 270 2.53 3.34 29.73
CA VAL A 270 3.52 2.58 30.49
C VAL A 270 2.82 1.52 31.32
N ASP A 271 1.76 1.91 32.04
CA ASP A 271 0.99 1.00 32.88
C ASP A 271 0.32 -0.10 32.05
N LEU A 272 -0.30 0.27 30.91
CA LEU A 272 -0.90 -0.69 29.99
C LEU A 272 0.13 -1.66 29.42
N LEU A 273 1.26 -1.16 28.90
CA LEU A 273 2.30 -1.98 28.30
C LEU A 273 2.95 -2.90 29.34
N ARG A 274 3.16 -2.42 30.57
CA ARG A 274 3.70 -3.21 31.70
C ARG A 274 2.76 -4.34 32.12
N ALA A 275 1.46 -4.09 32.06
CA ALA A 275 0.44 -5.10 32.36
C ALA A 275 0.27 -6.14 31.26
N THR A 276 0.88 -5.96 30.08
CA THR A 276 0.79 -6.95 29.00
C THR A 276 1.52 -8.23 29.37
N VAL A 277 0.86 -9.35 29.08
CA VAL A 277 1.50 -10.66 29.17
C VAL A 277 2.06 -11.04 27.80
N VAL A 278 3.27 -11.62 27.80
CA VAL A 278 3.69 -12.43 26.67
C VAL A 278 2.84 -13.68 26.74
N VAL A 279 1.87 -13.78 25.85
CA VAL A 279 1.34 -15.10 25.51
C VAL A 279 2.49 -15.75 24.72
N PRO A 280 3.05 -16.88 25.18
CA PRO A 280 4.15 -17.52 24.47
C PRO A 280 3.76 -17.65 23.00
N ALA A 281 4.62 -17.17 22.11
CA ALA A 281 4.59 -17.74 20.77
C ALA A 281 4.72 -19.25 21.00
N GLY A 282 3.76 -20.03 20.50
CA GLY A 282 4.01 -21.45 20.31
C GLY A 282 5.34 -21.62 19.54
N PRO A 283 5.94 -22.83 19.52
CA PRO A 283 7.14 -23.04 18.71
C PRO A 283 6.91 -22.43 17.33
N ASP A 284 7.92 -21.81 16.72
CA ASP A 284 7.81 -21.37 15.32
C ASP A 284 7.18 -22.53 14.54
N GLY A 285 5.94 -22.29 14.16
CA GLY A 285 4.96 -23.31 13.87
C GLY A 285 3.79 -22.56 13.26
N VAL A 286 3.31 -22.91 12.08
CA VAL A 286 3.12 -24.31 11.67
C VAL A 286 2.77 -25.18 12.88
N ASP A 287 1.92 -24.68 13.78
CA ASP A 287 1.07 -25.57 14.54
C ASP A 287 -0.24 -25.68 13.75
N ALA A 288 -0.23 -26.70 12.89
CA ALA A 288 -1.39 -27.56 12.80
C ALA A 288 -1.71 -28.05 14.21
N GLY A 289 -2.42 -27.24 15.00
CA GLY A 289 -3.10 -27.77 16.18
C GLY A 289 -4.01 -28.91 15.70
N PRO A 290 -3.92 -30.12 16.27
CA PRO A 290 -4.83 -31.17 15.89
C PRO A 290 -6.22 -30.77 16.41
N GLY A 291 -7.12 -30.49 15.47
CA GLY A 291 -8.57 -30.59 15.68
C GLY A 291 -9.31 -29.31 16.07
N ALA A 292 -9.19 -28.26 15.26
CA ALA A 292 -10.36 -27.51 14.81
C ALA A 292 -10.07 -27.10 13.36
N GLY A 293 -10.45 -27.96 12.40
CA GLY A 293 -9.91 -28.01 11.04
C GLY A 293 -9.56 -26.64 10.43
N ARG A 294 -8.26 -26.39 10.20
CA ARG A 294 -7.83 -25.26 9.37
C ARG A 294 -8.46 -25.46 8.00
N ARG A 295 -9.23 -24.46 7.56
CA ARG A 295 -9.95 -24.51 6.29
C ARG A 295 -8.96 -24.51 5.13
N GLY A 296 -9.25 -25.29 4.11
CA GLY A 296 -8.59 -25.17 2.81
C GLY A 296 -8.93 -23.84 2.14
N ALA A 297 -8.07 -23.40 1.22
CA ALA A 297 -8.34 -22.29 0.31
C ALA A 297 -8.44 -22.76 -1.15
N LEU A 298 -9.03 -21.91 -1.98
CA LEU A 298 -9.03 -22.04 -3.42
C LEU A 298 -8.04 -21.03 -4.03
N LEU A 299 -6.98 -21.51 -4.65
CA LEU A 299 -5.97 -20.70 -5.33
C LEU A 299 -6.19 -20.82 -6.84
N LEU A 300 -6.36 -19.69 -7.52
CA LEU A 300 -6.66 -19.67 -8.96
C LEU A 300 -5.55 -18.97 -9.74
N ASP A 301 -5.04 -19.57 -10.80
CA ASP A 301 -4.39 -18.77 -11.85
C ASP A 301 -5.43 -17.86 -12.52
N HIS A 302 -4.96 -16.75 -13.10
CA HIS A 302 -5.85 -15.84 -13.81
C HIS A 302 -6.07 -16.25 -15.28
N GLY A 303 -4.99 -16.41 -16.04
CA GLY A 303 -5.03 -16.60 -17.48
C GLY A 303 -5.31 -18.05 -17.87
N GLY A 304 -6.43 -18.29 -18.56
CA GLY A 304 -6.86 -19.65 -18.93
C GLY A 304 -7.72 -20.33 -17.85
N VAL A 305 -7.82 -19.76 -16.65
CA VAL A 305 -8.65 -20.28 -15.54
C VAL A 305 -9.81 -19.33 -15.22
N ILE A 306 -9.53 -18.06 -14.93
CA ILE A 306 -10.55 -17.03 -14.69
C ILE A 306 -10.99 -16.40 -16.02
N ALA A 307 -10.02 -16.00 -16.84
CA ALA A 307 -10.27 -15.32 -18.09
C ALA A 307 -9.66 -16.07 -19.27
N VAL A 308 -10.37 -16.09 -20.40
CA VAL A 308 -9.81 -16.46 -21.71
C VAL A 308 -9.61 -15.21 -22.54
N SER A 309 -8.48 -15.18 -23.22
CA SER A 309 -8.01 -14.02 -23.96
C SER A 309 -8.23 -14.22 -25.45
N ARG A 310 -8.89 -13.27 -26.12
CA ARG A 310 -8.93 -13.20 -27.59
C ARG A 310 -8.03 -12.07 -28.09
N PRO A 311 -7.16 -12.30 -29.08
CA PRO A 311 -6.40 -11.24 -29.71
C PRO A 311 -7.34 -10.21 -30.36
N ASP A 312 -7.13 -8.93 -30.06
CA ASP A 312 -7.85 -7.83 -30.70
C ASP A 312 -6.84 -6.78 -31.20
N GLY A 313 -6.72 -6.67 -32.52
CA GLY A 313 -5.80 -5.73 -33.15
C GLY A 313 -6.19 -4.26 -32.95
N SER A 314 -7.46 -3.97 -32.63
CA SER A 314 -7.97 -2.60 -32.45
C SER A 314 -7.47 -1.96 -31.15
N VAL A 315 -7.42 -2.74 -30.06
CA VAL A 315 -6.92 -2.27 -28.75
C VAL A 315 -5.43 -1.94 -28.82
N ARG A 316 -4.65 -2.75 -29.53
CA ARG A 316 -3.22 -2.50 -29.77
C ARG A 316 -3.00 -1.19 -30.52
N ARG A 317 -3.79 -0.93 -31.58
CA ARG A 317 -3.71 0.34 -32.33
C ARG A 317 -4.07 1.55 -31.46
N SER A 318 -5.14 1.45 -30.68
CA SER A 318 -5.53 2.55 -29.77
C SER A 318 -4.45 2.88 -28.74
N PHE A 319 -3.79 1.86 -28.17
CA PHE A 319 -2.66 2.10 -27.28
C PHE A 319 -1.45 2.72 -28.01
N ALA A 320 -1.13 2.27 -29.23
CA ALA A 320 -0.06 2.85 -30.02
C ALA A 320 -0.31 4.34 -30.34
N GLU A 321 -1.55 4.72 -30.65
CA GLU A 321 -1.95 6.13 -30.83
C GLU A 321 -1.73 6.95 -29.55
N SER A 322 -2.14 6.42 -28.40
CA SER A 322 -1.93 7.06 -27.09
C SER A 322 -0.44 7.20 -26.75
N PHE A 323 0.34 6.15 -27.03
CA PHE A 323 1.78 6.13 -26.78
C PHE A 323 2.52 7.17 -27.65
N ALA A 324 2.24 7.20 -28.96
CA ALA A 324 2.78 8.18 -29.90
C ALA A 324 2.45 9.62 -29.50
N ALA A 325 1.21 9.88 -29.08
CA ALA A 325 0.77 11.19 -28.63
C ALA A 325 1.52 11.66 -27.37
N ARG A 326 1.77 10.74 -26.42
CA ARG A 326 2.50 11.05 -25.18
C ARG A 326 3.99 11.34 -25.43
N LEU A 327 4.64 10.56 -26.31
CA LEU A 327 6.01 10.83 -26.77
C LEU A 327 6.12 12.20 -27.44
N THR A 328 5.20 12.48 -28.37
CA THR A 328 5.16 13.76 -29.09
C THR A 328 4.96 14.95 -28.13
N ALA A 329 4.06 14.81 -27.15
CA ALA A 329 3.85 15.82 -26.12
C ALA A 329 5.09 16.05 -25.23
N ALA A 330 5.93 15.04 -25.06
CA ALA A 330 7.20 15.13 -24.34
C ALA A 330 8.36 15.71 -25.18
N GLY A 331 8.10 16.10 -26.44
CA GLY A 331 9.10 16.66 -27.34
C GLY A 331 9.81 15.61 -28.21
N TYR A 332 9.29 14.39 -28.31
CA TYR A 332 9.80 13.31 -29.16
C TYR A 332 8.75 12.99 -30.25
N PRO A 333 8.79 13.66 -31.42
CA PRO A 333 7.77 13.47 -32.45
C PRO A 333 7.75 12.03 -32.96
N THR A 334 6.65 11.32 -32.74
CA THR A 334 6.50 9.89 -33.09
C THR A 334 5.14 9.67 -33.74
N GLY A 335 5.12 8.92 -34.85
CA GLY A 335 3.87 8.56 -35.54
C GLY A 335 3.21 7.29 -34.97
N THR A 336 1.92 7.08 -35.24
CA THR A 336 1.21 5.85 -34.81
C THR A 336 1.80 4.58 -35.42
N ASP A 337 2.20 4.59 -36.69
CA ASP A 337 2.76 3.41 -37.36
C ASP A 337 4.13 3.05 -36.78
N GLU A 338 4.96 4.05 -36.49
CA GLU A 338 6.22 3.87 -35.78
C GLU A 338 6.00 3.31 -34.37
N ALA A 339 5.03 3.85 -33.62
CA ALA A 339 4.67 3.32 -32.30
C ALA A 339 4.18 1.87 -32.36
N LEU A 340 3.46 1.47 -33.40
CA LEU A 340 3.06 0.08 -33.63
C LEU A 340 4.28 -0.82 -33.85
N ASP A 341 5.23 -0.40 -34.68
CA ASP A 341 6.47 -1.13 -34.92
C ASP A 341 7.28 -1.28 -33.63
N VAL A 342 7.43 -0.21 -32.86
CA VAL A 342 8.09 -0.22 -31.54
C VAL A 342 7.47 -1.26 -30.60
N LEU A 343 6.13 -1.33 -30.53
CA LEU A 343 5.43 -2.27 -29.65
C LEU A 343 5.54 -3.73 -30.11
N GLU A 344 5.60 -3.99 -31.42
CA GLU A 344 5.87 -5.32 -31.95
C GLU A 344 7.29 -5.79 -31.62
N HIS A 345 8.28 -4.91 -31.75
CA HIS A 345 9.65 -5.18 -31.33
C HIS A 345 9.72 -5.45 -29.83
N ALA A 346 9.07 -4.63 -29.00
CA ALA A 346 9.00 -4.81 -27.55
C ALA A 346 8.43 -6.19 -27.17
N ARG A 347 7.37 -6.62 -27.85
CA ARG A 347 6.75 -7.94 -27.63
C ARG A 347 7.71 -9.09 -28.00
N ALA A 348 8.42 -8.97 -29.12
CA ALA A 348 9.41 -9.96 -29.54
C ALA A 348 10.60 -10.02 -28.57
N ALA A 349 11.14 -8.87 -28.18
CA ALA A 349 12.24 -8.75 -27.22
C ALA A 349 11.88 -9.34 -25.85
N HIS A 350 10.69 -9.04 -25.33
CA HIS A 350 10.23 -9.62 -24.07
C HIS A 350 10.00 -11.13 -24.17
N LYS A 351 9.57 -11.66 -25.33
CA LYS A 351 9.49 -13.11 -25.53
C LYS A 351 10.88 -13.76 -25.46
N ALA A 352 11.89 -13.15 -26.09
CA ALA A 352 13.27 -13.62 -26.05
C ALA A 352 13.84 -13.54 -24.63
N TRP A 353 13.68 -12.40 -23.95
CA TRP A 353 14.11 -12.19 -22.56
C TRP A 353 13.61 -13.30 -21.63
N LYS A 354 12.33 -13.67 -21.74
CA LYS A 354 11.76 -14.76 -20.92
C LYS A 354 12.36 -16.12 -21.23
N ALA A 355 12.67 -16.41 -22.50
CA ALA A 355 13.27 -17.67 -22.90
C ALA A 355 14.69 -17.79 -22.33
N ASP A 356 15.48 -16.72 -22.39
CA ASP A 356 16.84 -16.69 -21.85
C ASP A 356 16.86 -16.89 -20.33
N HIS A 357 15.94 -16.23 -19.61
CA HIS A 357 15.84 -16.34 -18.15
C HIS A 357 15.18 -17.65 -17.68
N GLU A 358 14.49 -18.38 -18.57
CA GLU A 358 14.06 -19.77 -18.31
C GLU A 358 15.18 -20.79 -18.58
N GLN A 359 16.11 -20.48 -19.49
CA GLN A 359 17.21 -21.36 -19.91
C GLN A 359 18.49 -21.19 -19.07
N GLY A 360 18.73 -20.01 -18.49
CA GLY A 360 19.89 -19.70 -17.65
C GLY A 360 19.91 -20.37 -16.27
N ARG A 361 19.14 -21.45 -16.06
CA ARG A 361 19.09 -22.21 -14.81
C ARG A 361 20.46 -22.82 -14.51
N SER A 362 21.14 -22.32 -13.47
CA SER A 362 22.14 -23.14 -12.76
C SER A 362 21.42 -24.12 -11.83
N SER A 363 22.02 -25.27 -11.52
CA SER A 363 21.45 -26.30 -10.65
C SER A 363 21.14 -25.84 -9.21
N ASP A 364 21.57 -24.65 -8.82
CA ASP A 364 21.58 -24.19 -7.41
C ASP A 364 20.54 -23.09 -7.10
N SER A 365 19.71 -22.67 -8.07
CA SER A 365 18.67 -21.65 -7.83
C SER A 365 17.41 -21.91 -8.67
N ASP A 366 16.35 -22.41 -8.01
CA ASP A 366 15.02 -22.63 -8.61
C ASP A 366 14.21 -21.34 -8.86
N SER A 367 14.80 -20.16 -8.59
CA SER A 367 14.08 -18.88 -8.76
C SER A 367 14.07 -18.40 -10.20
N VAL A 368 12.88 -18.06 -10.71
CA VAL A 368 12.72 -17.40 -12.01
C VAL A 368 12.31 -15.95 -11.80
N THR A 369 13.20 -15.02 -12.16
CA THR A 369 12.95 -13.58 -12.08
C THR A 369 11.84 -13.14 -13.05
N GLU A 370 11.00 -12.21 -12.61
CA GLU A 370 10.03 -11.50 -13.44
C GLU A 370 10.58 -10.14 -13.88
N ILE A 371 10.26 -9.70 -15.10
CA ILE A 371 10.72 -8.40 -15.61
C ILE A 371 9.93 -7.26 -14.96
N ASP A 372 10.62 -6.23 -14.46
CA ASP A 372 9.98 -5.01 -13.97
C ASP A 372 9.66 -4.03 -15.10
N ALA A 373 8.76 -3.08 -14.83
CA ALA A 373 8.31 -2.11 -15.82
C ALA A 373 9.44 -1.22 -16.37
N SER A 374 10.40 -0.82 -15.54
CA SER A 374 11.49 0.06 -15.96
C SER A 374 12.44 -0.67 -16.90
N THR A 375 12.83 -1.90 -16.54
CA THR A 375 13.64 -2.76 -17.40
C THR A 375 12.94 -3.03 -18.74
N PHE A 376 11.64 -3.33 -18.73
CA PHE A 376 10.89 -3.51 -19.96
C PHE A 376 10.93 -2.26 -20.86
N TRP A 377 10.57 -1.08 -20.34
CA TRP A 377 10.45 0.12 -21.18
C TRP A 377 11.80 0.74 -21.55
N VAL A 378 12.79 0.70 -20.67
CA VAL A 378 14.09 1.31 -20.95
C VAL A 378 14.96 0.36 -21.78
N ASP A 379 15.05 -0.91 -21.40
CA ASP A 379 16.06 -1.81 -21.97
C ASP A 379 15.52 -2.56 -23.18
N LEU A 380 14.22 -2.88 -23.23
CA LEU A 380 13.62 -3.57 -24.38
C LEU A 380 12.99 -2.62 -25.40
N VAL A 381 12.44 -1.49 -24.96
CA VAL A 381 11.78 -0.52 -25.85
C VAL A 381 12.71 0.62 -26.24
N GLY A 382 13.50 1.14 -25.29
CA GLY A 382 14.43 2.25 -25.49
C GLY A 382 15.27 2.17 -26.78
N PRO A 383 15.92 1.03 -27.10
CA PRO A 383 16.76 0.91 -28.29
C PRO A 383 16.08 1.24 -29.62
N THR A 384 14.75 1.06 -29.70
CA THR A 384 13.98 1.40 -30.91
C THR A 384 13.70 2.90 -31.05
N LEU A 385 13.90 3.69 -29.99
CA LEU A 385 13.63 5.12 -29.92
C LEU A 385 14.92 5.96 -29.73
N ASP A 386 16.11 5.34 -29.76
CA ASP A 386 17.41 5.98 -29.50
C ASP A 386 17.71 7.20 -30.40
N HIS A 387 17.10 7.25 -31.58
CA HIS A 387 17.25 8.37 -32.52
C HIS A 387 16.71 9.71 -31.95
N HIS A 388 15.88 9.68 -30.91
CA HIS A 388 15.45 10.87 -30.16
C HIS A 388 16.48 11.38 -29.13
N GLY A 389 17.61 10.69 -28.96
CA GLY A 389 18.65 11.04 -28.01
C GLY A 389 18.34 10.62 -26.56
N PRO A 390 19.23 10.91 -25.59
CA PRO A 390 19.18 10.32 -24.25
C PRO A 390 17.97 10.74 -23.41
N GLY A 391 17.28 11.82 -23.77
CA GLY A 391 16.08 12.29 -23.06
C GLY A 391 14.93 11.29 -23.11
N VAL A 392 14.77 10.57 -24.23
CA VAL A 392 13.65 9.62 -24.38
C VAL A 392 13.74 8.46 -23.40
N LEU A 393 14.96 8.00 -23.05
CA LEU A 393 15.17 6.94 -22.07
C LEU A 393 14.78 7.41 -20.66
N ALA A 394 15.09 8.67 -20.31
CA ALA A 394 14.67 9.26 -19.05
C ALA A 394 13.15 9.38 -18.96
N TRP A 395 12.50 9.76 -20.07
CA TRP A 395 11.04 9.81 -20.17
C TRP A 395 10.41 8.42 -20.04
N LEU A 396 10.91 7.42 -20.76
CA LEU A 396 10.44 6.03 -20.67
C LEU A 396 10.56 5.49 -19.24
N ARG A 397 11.66 5.80 -18.54
CA ARG A 397 11.82 5.42 -17.13
C ARG A 397 10.80 6.10 -16.23
N ALA A 398 10.55 7.40 -16.41
CA ALA A 398 9.57 8.15 -15.62
C ALA A 398 8.14 7.64 -15.84
N GLU A 399 7.81 7.25 -17.09
CA GLU A 399 6.47 6.84 -17.50
C GLU A 399 6.27 5.31 -17.53
N ALA A 400 7.25 4.52 -17.10
CA ALA A 400 7.28 3.06 -17.26
C ALA A 400 6.04 2.35 -16.68
N HIS A 401 5.66 2.69 -15.46
CA HIS A 401 4.51 2.08 -14.78
C HIS A 401 3.16 2.40 -15.45
N PRO A 402 2.79 3.67 -15.72
CA PRO A 402 1.54 3.95 -16.42
C PRO A 402 1.52 3.40 -17.84
N LEU A 403 2.67 3.35 -18.54
CA LEU A 403 2.78 2.70 -19.84
C LEU A 403 2.54 1.18 -19.75
N MET A 404 3.09 0.52 -18.73
CA MET A 404 2.93 -0.92 -18.52
C MET A 404 1.47 -1.33 -18.28
N VAL A 405 0.68 -0.51 -17.57
CA VAL A 405 -0.77 -0.74 -17.39
C VAL A 405 -1.50 -0.76 -18.73
N GLY A 406 -1.28 0.25 -19.57
CA GLY A 406 -1.91 0.29 -20.90
C GLY A 406 -1.43 -0.85 -21.80
N TYR A 407 -0.13 -1.14 -21.79
CA TYR A 407 0.46 -2.24 -22.56
C TYR A 407 -0.11 -3.60 -22.17
N ALA A 408 -0.28 -3.88 -20.88
CA ALA A 408 -0.85 -5.15 -20.39
C ALA A 408 -2.25 -5.41 -20.98
N ARG A 409 -3.05 -4.35 -21.17
CA ARG A 409 -4.39 -4.43 -21.77
C ARG A 409 -4.39 -4.58 -23.30
N THR A 410 -3.25 -4.40 -23.98
CA THR A 410 -3.16 -4.58 -25.44
C THR A 410 -3.08 -6.04 -25.89
N LYS A 411 -2.69 -6.94 -24.98
CA LYS A 411 -2.40 -8.33 -25.33
C LYS A 411 -3.66 -9.08 -25.79
N SER A 412 -4.78 -8.76 -25.18
CA SER A 412 -6.06 -9.41 -25.42
C SER A 412 -7.19 -8.67 -24.74
N VAL A 413 -8.41 -8.83 -25.28
CA VAL A 413 -9.62 -8.55 -24.50
C VAL A 413 -9.93 -9.80 -23.68
N PRO A 414 -9.88 -9.71 -22.34
CA PRO A 414 -10.23 -10.83 -21.50
C PRO A 414 -11.74 -11.04 -21.48
N THR A 415 -12.15 -12.30 -21.39
CA THR A 415 -13.55 -12.68 -21.15
C THR A 415 -13.57 -13.69 -20.01
N VAL A 416 -14.32 -13.40 -18.95
CA VAL A 416 -14.50 -14.31 -17.82
C VAL A 416 -15.06 -15.64 -18.32
N ARG A 417 -14.44 -16.75 -17.92
CA ARG A 417 -14.89 -18.09 -18.29
C ARG A 417 -16.26 -18.39 -17.63
N PRO A 418 -17.18 -19.08 -18.35
CA PRO A 418 -18.40 -19.58 -17.74
C PRO A 418 -18.11 -20.41 -16.49
N GLY A 419 -18.92 -20.24 -15.44
CA GLY A 419 -18.80 -20.97 -14.17
C GLY A 419 -17.79 -20.41 -13.16
N VAL A 420 -16.96 -19.41 -13.50
CA VAL A 420 -16.03 -18.80 -12.54
C VAL A 420 -16.79 -18.12 -11.40
N ARG A 421 -17.80 -17.31 -11.73
CA ARG A 421 -18.62 -16.64 -10.71
C ARG A 421 -19.30 -17.65 -9.80
N ASP A 422 -19.86 -18.71 -10.37
CA ASP A 422 -20.52 -19.78 -9.61
C ASP A 422 -19.52 -20.48 -8.69
N LEU A 423 -18.30 -20.75 -9.16
CA LEU A 423 -17.21 -21.30 -8.35
C LEU A 423 -16.86 -20.39 -7.17
N LEU A 424 -16.70 -19.09 -7.40
CA LEU A 424 -16.35 -18.13 -6.36
C LEU A 424 -17.48 -17.94 -5.33
N LEU A 425 -18.74 -17.92 -5.79
CA LEU A 425 -19.91 -17.89 -4.92
C LEU A 425 -20.02 -19.17 -4.10
N ALA A 426 -19.83 -20.33 -4.73
CA ALA A 426 -19.80 -21.64 -4.09
C ALA A 426 -18.70 -21.76 -3.03
N ALA A 427 -17.52 -21.18 -3.29
CA ALA A 427 -16.44 -21.09 -2.32
C ALA A 427 -16.85 -20.21 -1.13
N ARG A 428 -17.42 -19.03 -1.38
CA ARG A 428 -17.93 -18.12 -0.34
C ARG A 428 -19.02 -18.77 0.52
N GLU A 429 -19.99 -19.44 -0.09
CA GLU A 429 -21.06 -20.17 0.61
C GLU A 429 -20.52 -21.29 1.52
N ARG A 430 -19.44 -21.95 1.10
CA ARG A 430 -18.74 -23.00 1.87
C ARG A 430 -17.70 -22.44 2.84
N GLY A 431 -17.52 -21.13 2.91
CA GLY A 431 -16.49 -20.49 3.75
C GLY A 431 -15.05 -20.77 3.32
N VAL A 432 -14.84 -21.15 2.05
CA VAL A 432 -13.52 -21.38 1.45
C VAL A 432 -12.98 -20.04 0.90
N PRO A 433 -11.91 -19.48 1.46
CA PRO A 433 -11.32 -18.24 0.96
C PRO A 433 -10.63 -18.46 -0.39
N VAL A 434 -10.62 -17.42 -1.23
CA VAL A 434 -10.06 -17.47 -2.59
C VAL A 434 -8.88 -16.53 -2.73
N ALA A 435 -7.82 -16.97 -3.41
CA ALA A 435 -6.74 -16.11 -3.87
C ALA A 435 -6.48 -16.26 -5.36
N ILE A 436 -6.05 -15.18 -6.00
CA ILE A 436 -5.55 -15.19 -7.37
C ILE A 436 -4.02 -15.20 -7.34
N VAL A 437 -3.42 -16.16 -8.03
CA VAL A 437 -1.98 -16.40 -8.07
C VAL A 437 -1.52 -16.48 -9.51
N SER A 438 -1.02 -15.38 -10.08
CA SER A 438 -0.76 -15.30 -11.51
C SER A 438 0.59 -14.72 -11.91
N ASN A 439 1.16 -15.29 -12.98
CA ASN A 439 2.29 -14.70 -13.67
C ASN A 439 1.79 -13.61 -14.62
N THR A 440 2.12 -12.35 -14.36
CA THR A 440 1.68 -11.20 -15.16
C THR A 440 2.77 -10.13 -15.19
N VAL A 441 2.74 -9.28 -16.23
CA VAL A 441 3.62 -8.10 -16.32
C VAL A 441 3.05 -6.87 -15.62
N CYS A 442 1.80 -6.95 -15.15
CA CYS A 442 1.11 -5.85 -14.49
C CYS A 442 -0.05 -6.39 -13.63
N GLY A 443 0.20 -6.58 -12.33
CA GLY A 443 -0.82 -6.99 -11.37
C GLY A 443 -1.98 -5.99 -11.25
N ARG A 444 -1.68 -4.69 -11.40
CA ARG A 444 -2.71 -3.62 -11.40
C ARG A 444 -3.76 -3.81 -12.50
N ALA A 445 -3.35 -4.14 -13.73
CA ALA A 445 -4.29 -4.35 -14.83
C ALA A 445 -5.24 -5.53 -14.57
N VAL A 446 -4.72 -6.60 -13.95
CA VAL A 446 -5.53 -7.77 -13.57
C VAL A 446 -6.55 -7.43 -12.48
N ARG A 447 -6.19 -6.62 -11.47
CA ARG A 447 -7.17 -6.14 -10.48
C ARG A 447 -8.27 -5.32 -11.12
N GLU A 448 -7.92 -4.38 -11.99
CA GLU A 448 -8.91 -3.56 -12.68
C GLU A 448 -9.87 -4.41 -13.54
N GLU A 449 -9.38 -5.47 -14.18
CA GLU A 449 -10.22 -6.45 -14.91
C GLU A 449 -11.22 -7.19 -14.00
N LEU A 450 -10.77 -7.62 -12.81
CA LEU A 450 -11.62 -8.31 -11.83
C LEU A 450 -12.71 -7.39 -11.27
N VAL A 451 -12.38 -6.11 -11.06
CA VAL A 451 -13.33 -5.07 -10.67
C VAL A 451 -14.36 -4.84 -11.78
N GLU A 452 -13.91 -4.67 -13.03
CA GLU A 452 -14.77 -4.49 -14.20
C GLU A 452 -15.72 -5.70 -14.40
N SER A 453 -15.25 -6.90 -14.03
CA SER A 453 -16.00 -8.15 -14.10
C SER A 453 -16.91 -8.41 -12.90
N GLY A 454 -16.83 -7.60 -11.84
CA GLY A 454 -17.59 -7.77 -10.60
C GLY A 454 -17.25 -9.06 -9.84
N LEU A 455 -15.98 -9.46 -9.86
CA LEU A 455 -15.46 -10.64 -9.15
C LEU A 455 -14.54 -10.28 -7.98
N ASP A 456 -14.04 -9.04 -7.94
CA ASP A 456 -13.08 -8.56 -6.94
C ASP A 456 -13.59 -8.75 -5.49
N ASP A 457 -14.89 -8.55 -5.24
CA ASP A 457 -15.51 -8.74 -3.92
C ASP A 457 -15.55 -10.20 -3.44
N LEU A 458 -15.24 -11.15 -4.32
CA LEU A 458 -15.19 -12.58 -4.04
C LEU A 458 -13.76 -13.10 -3.83
N VAL A 459 -12.75 -12.25 -3.97
CA VAL A 459 -11.33 -12.60 -3.87
C VAL A 459 -10.78 -12.06 -2.55
N GLY A 460 -10.16 -12.94 -1.75
CA GLY A 460 -9.57 -12.57 -0.47
C GLY A 460 -8.13 -12.08 -0.57
N ALA A 461 -7.39 -12.50 -1.59
CA ALA A 461 -6.01 -12.06 -1.83
C ALA A 461 -5.63 -12.08 -3.32
N HIS A 462 -4.78 -11.12 -3.72
CA HIS A 462 -4.25 -10.99 -5.08
C HIS A 462 -2.73 -11.05 -5.03
N VAL A 463 -2.13 -12.02 -5.71
CA VAL A 463 -0.69 -12.26 -5.72
C VAL A 463 -0.18 -12.36 -7.16
N TYR A 464 0.71 -11.45 -7.53
CA TYR A 464 1.19 -11.29 -8.91
C TYR A 464 2.71 -11.30 -8.99
N SER A 465 3.25 -11.90 -10.06
CA SER A 465 4.70 -12.08 -10.21
C SER A 465 5.48 -10.78 -10.41
N ASP A 466 4.90 -9.76 -11.06
CA ASP A 466 5.56 -8.46 -11.28
C ASP A 466 5.80 -7.73 -9.95
N GLU A 467 4.90 -7.89 -8.99
CA GLU A 467 4.97 -7.24 -7.68
C GLU A 467 5.91 -7.95 -6.70
N LEU A 468 6.15 -9.25 -6.91
CA LEU A 468 7.06 -10.06 -6.10
C LEU A 468 8.42 -10.30 -6.76
N GLY A 469 8.58 -9.91 -8.03
CA GLY A 469 9.80 -10.10 -8.82
C GLY A 469 10.12 -11.56 -9.15
N ARG A 470 9.22 -12.50 -8.85
CA ARG A 470 9.39 -13.96 -9.03
C ARG A 470 8.15 -14.57 -9.62
N ARG A 471 8.31 -15.51 -10.55
CA ARG A 471 7.20 -16.13 -11.28
C ARG A 471 7.21 -17.66 -11.16
N LYS A 472 6.01 -18.25 -11.21
CA LYS A 472 5.82 -19.72 -11.24
C LYS A 472 6.69 -20.32 -12.36
N PRO A 473 7.46 -21.40 -12.13
CA PRO A 473 7.24 -22.45 -11.12
C PRO A 473 7.79 -22.19 -9.70
N ASP A 474 8.43 -21.04 -9.43
CA ASP A 474 8.83 -20.68 -8.07
C ASP A 474 7.58 -20.67 -7.13
N PRO A 475 7.60 -21.36 -5.97
CA PRO A 475 6.44 -21.48 -5.09
C PRO A 475 6.13 -20.20 -4.28
N THR A 476 6.95 -19.14 -4.37
CA THR A 476 6.81 -17.89 -3.60
C THR A 476 5.41 -17.29 -3.71
N THR A 477 4.82 -17.25 -4.90
CA THR A 477 3.48 -16.68 -5.11
C THR A 477 2.40 -17.52 -4.45
N VAL A 478 2.54 -18.85 -4.43
CA VAL A 478 1.60 -19.78 -3.78
C VAL A 478 1.72 -19.68 -2.25
N HIS A 479 2.93 -19.68 -1.70
CA HIS A 479 3.16 -19.51 -0.26
C HIS A 479 2.62 -18.18 0.26
N THR A 480 2.81 -17.10 -0.51
CA THR A 480 2.30 -15.78 -0.16
C THR A 480 0.76 -15.80 -0.09
N ALA A 481 0.10 -16.44 -1.05
CA ALA A 481 -1.36 -16.56 -1.06
C ALA A 481 -1.90 -17.40 0.11
N LEU A 482 -1.30 -18.56 0.40
CA LEU A 482 -1.68 -19.42 1.52
C LEU A 482 -1.52 -18.70 2.86
N THR A 483 -0.42 -17.96 3.03
CA THR A 483 -0.16 -17.15 4.22
C THR A 483 -1.19 -16.03 4.35
N ALA A 484 -1.50 -15.32 3.26
CA ALA A 484 -2.47 -14.22 3.27
C ALA A 484 -3.90 -14.69 3.63
N LEU A 485 -4.26 -15.93 3.29
CA LEU A 485 -5.59 -16.49 3.56
C LEU A 485 -5.70 -17.30 4.87
N ASP A 486 -4.58 -17.47 5.58
CA ASP A 486 -4.47 -18.38 6.72
C ASP A 486 -4.98 -19.81 6.41
N ALA A 487 -4.52 -20.35 5.27
CA ALA A 487 -5.00 -21.61 4.73
C ALA A 487 -3.99 -22.75 4.90
N ASP A 488 -4.49 -23.95 5.18
CA ASP A 488 -3.66 -25.17 5.17
C ASP A 488 -3.38 -25.59 3.73
N ALA A 489 -2.11 -25.67 3.35
CA ALA A 489 -1.67 -26.10 2.03
C ALA A 489 -2.24 -27.48 1.67
N SER A 490 -2.19 -28.43 2.60
CA SER A 490 -2.63 -29.82 2.39
C SER A 490 -4.14 -29.96 2.24
N ALA A 491 -4.92 -28.98 2.72
CA ALA A 491 -6.37 -28.91 2.53
C ALA A 491 -6.80 -27.97 1.38
N SER A 492 -5.84 -27.31 0.73
CA SER A 492 -6.11 -26.31 -0.32
C SER A 492 -6.13 -26.92 -1.73
N VAL A 493 -6.84 -26.23 -2.61
CA VAL A 493 -6.95 -26.56 -4.04
C VAL A 493 -6.27 -25.48 -4.86
N PHE A 494 -5.28 -25.83 -5.68
CA PHE A 494 -4.74 -24.94 -6.71
C PHE A 494 -5.34 -25.30 -8.06
N VAL A 495 -5.87 -24.31 -8.77
CA VAL A 495 -6.45 -24.47 -10.11
C VAL A 495 -5.62 -23.67 -11.12
N GLY A 496 -4.98 -24.36 -12.05
CA GLY A 496 -4.12 -23.78 -13.08
C GLY A 496 -4.50 -24.24 -14.49
N ASP A 497 -3.67 -23.84 -15.46
CA ASP A 497 -3.77 -24.29 -16.86
C ASP A 497 -2.43 -24.77 -17.43
N LYS A 498 -1.30 -24.57 -16.72
CA LYS A 498 0.05 -24.88 -17.22
C LYS A 498 0.77 -25.90 -16.32
N PRO A 499 0.95 -27.17 -16.75
CA PRO A 499 1.61 -28.20 -15.95
C PRO A 499 2.98 -27.81 -15.39
N GLN A 500 3.85 -27.26 -16.24
CA GLN A 500 5.25 -26.97 -15.88
C GLN A 500 5.41 -25.76 -14.95
N ARG A 501 4.34 -24.97 -14.75
CA ARG A 501 4.36 -23.76 -13.92
C ARG A 501 3.45 -23.91 -12.71
N ASP A 502 2.17 -24.17 -12.96
CA ASP A 502 1.15 -24.21 -11.93
C ASP A 502 1.27 -25.46 -11.07
N VAL A 503 1.38 -26.64 -11.68
CA VAL A 503 1.53 -27.89 -10.93
C VAL A 503 2.85 -27.89 -10.17
N ALA A 504 3.94 -27.53 -10.84
CA ALA A 504 5.25 -27.44 -10.19
C ALA A 504 5.25 -26.50 -8.97
N ALA A 505 4.70 -25.29 -9.10
CA ALA A 505 4.63 -24.33 -7.99
C ALA A 505 3.72 -24.82 -6.85
N ALA A 506 2.55 -25.37 -7.18
CA ALA A 506 1.60 -25.87 -6.19
C ALA A 506 2.16 -27.08 -5.41
N ARG A 507 2.82 -28.02 -6.10
CA ARG A 507 3.47 -29.18 -5.47
C ARG A 507 4.65 -28.76 -4.59
N ALA A 508 5.51 -27.87 -5.08
CA ALA A 508 6.61 -27.33 -4.29
C ALA A 508 6.11 -26.59 -3.03
N ALA A 509 4.93 -25.98 -3.08
CA ALA A 509 4.30 -25.32 -1.95
C ALA A 509 3.51 -26.26 -1.00
N GLY A 510 3.42 -27.56 -1.30
CA GLY A 510 2.71 -28.54 -0.48
C GLY A 510 1.17 -28.49 -0.62
N VAL A 511 0.65 -27.99 -1.75
CA VAL A 511 -0.80 -27.95 -1.99
C VAL A 511 -1.35 -29.37 -2.16
N GLY A 512 -2.41 -29.68 -1.40
CA GLY A 512 -2.99 -31.03 -1.33
C GLY A 512 -3.73 -31.47 -2.59
N THR A 513 -4.42 -30.55 -3.28
CA THR A 513 -5.09 -30.86 -4.55
C THR A 513 -4.71 -29.86 -5.62
N VAL A 514 -4.20 -30.35 -6.74
CA VAL A 514 -3.83 -29.56 -7.91
C VAL A 514 -4.69 -29.96 -9.09
N VAL A 515 -5.40 -28.98 -9.65
CA VAL A 515 -6.34 -29.15 -10.74
C VAL A 515 -5.84 -28.39 -11.96
N LEU A 516 -5.88 -29.02 -13.13
CA LEU A 516 -5.75 -28.33 -14.40
C LEU A 516 -7.11 -28.24 -15.10
N LEU A 517 -7.43 -27.07 -15.65
CA LEU A 517 -8.63 -26.87 -16.46
C LEU A 517 -8.32 -27.01 -17.95
N ARG A 518 -9.20 -27.71 -18.67
CA ARG A 518 -9.22 -27.71 -20.14
C ARG A 518 -9.65 -26.36 -20.70
N GLY A 519 -9.32 -26.11 -21.97
CA GLY A 519 -9.64 -24.86 -22.66
C GLY A 519 -8.81 -23.64 -22.20
N GLY A 520 -7.69 -23.88 -21.53
CA GLY A 520 -6.68 -22.87 -21.19
C GLY A 520 -5.58 -22.75 -22.25
N SER A 521 -4.37 -22.38 -21.81
CA SER A 521 -3.21 -22.16 -22.70
C SER A 521 -2.55 -23.47 -23.13
N THR A 522 -2.59 -24.51 -22.30
CA THR A 522 -2.10 -25.85 -22.64
C THR A 522 -3.21 -26.61 -23.34
N ASP A 523 -2.91 -27.20 -24.50
CA ASP A 523 -3.89 -27.95 -25.29
C ASP A 523 -4.21 -29.32 -24.66
N ASP A 524 -5.42 -29.79 -24.95
CA ASP A 524 -5.98 -31.02 -24.39
C ASP A 524 -5.15 -32.27 -24.71
N ALA A 525 -4.53 -32.35 -25.89
CA ALA A 525 -3.69 -33.50 -26.26
C ALA A 525 -2.41 -33.53 -25.42
N THR A 526 -1.83 -32.36 -25.12
CA THR A 526 -0.70 -32.24 -24.18
C THR A 526 -1.11 -32.64 -22.77
N LEU A 527 -2.30 -32.27 -22.29
CA LEU A 527 -2.80 -32.70 -20.99
C LEU A 527 -3.02 -34.22 -20.92
N ASP A 528 -3.56 -34.82 -21.98
CA ASP A 528 -3.79 -36.26 -22.09
C ASP A 528 -2.49 -37.08 -22.16
N ALA A 529 -1.41 -36.46 -22.62
CA ALA A 529 -0.09 -37.08 -22.76
C ALA A 529 0.82 -36.93 -21.52
N LEU A 530 0.34 -36.30 -20.43
CA LEU A 530 1.11 -36.17 -19.20
C LEU A 530 1.46 -37.54 -18.62
N ALA A 531 2.71 -37.72 -18.22
CA ALA A 531 3.16 -38.97 -17.60
C ALA A 531 2.38 -39.24 -16.30
N PRO A 532 1.93 -40.48 -16.05
CA PRO A 532 1.44 -40.84 -14.73
C PRO A 532 2.55 -40.66 -13.70
N ASP A 533 2.24 -40.03 -12.57
CA ASP A 533 3.13 -39.82 -11.42
C ASP A 533 4.39 -38.97 -11.67
N GLY A 534 4.36 -38.10 -12.69
CA GLY A 534 5.42 -37.14 -12.98
C GLY A 534 5.37 -35.88 -12.08
N PRO A 535 6.47 -35.10 -12.02
CA PRO A 535 6.55 -33.88 -11.20
C PRO A 535 5.60 -32.75 -11.66
N THR A 536 5.01 -32.89 -12.84
CA THR A 536 4.04 -31.95 -13.42
C THR A 536 2.64 -32.54 -13.52
N THR A 537 2.37 -33.66 -12.85
CA THR A 537 1.10 -34.38 -12.94
C THR A 537 0.09 -33.83 -11.92
N PRO A 538 -1.07 -33.32 -12.36
CA PRO A 538 -2.12 -32.83 -11.47
C PRO A 538 -2.91 -34.00 -10.86
N ASP A 539 -3.68 -33.72 -9.80
CA ASP A 539 -4.62 -34.70 -9.21
C ASP A 539 -5.88 -34.84 -10.07
N HIS A 540 -6.32 -33.74 -10.69
CA HIS A 540 -7.49 -33.73 -11.56
C HIS A 540 -7.26 -32.89 -12.82
N VAL A 541 -7.87 -33.33 -13.92
CA VAL A 541 -8.03 -32.53 -15.14
C VAL A 541 -9.53 -32.39 -15.40
N LEU A 542 -10.05 -31.17 -15.30
CA LEU A 542 -11.49 -30.88 -15.37
C LEU A 542 -11.86 -30.05 -16.61
N ALA A 543 -13.12 -30.13 -17.04
CA ALA A 543 -13.58 -29.45 -18.26
C ALA A 543 -13.71 -27.92 -18.06
N GLY A 544 -14.14 -27.48 -16.87
CA GLY A 544 -14.21 -26.06 -16.57
C GLY A 544 -14.33 -25.69 -15.09
N PRO A 545 -14.40 -24.38 -14.79
CA PRO A 545 -14.41 -23.88 -13.41
C PRO A 545 -15.56 -24.41 -12.54
N ALA A 546 -16.74 -24.64 -13.13
CA ALA A 546 -17.89 -25.16 -12.40
C ALA A 546 -17.66 -26.57 -11.82
N ASP A 547 -16.85 -27.40 -12.47
CA ASP A 547 -16.56 -28.77 -12.03
C ASP A 547 -15.69 -28.78 -10.76
N VAL A 548 -14.95 -27.70 -10.50
CA VAL A 548 -14.12 -27.54 -9.30
C VAL A 548 -14.99 -27.46 -8.04
N VAL A 549 -16.24 -27.01 -8.15
CA VAL A 549 -17.18 -26.88 -7.01
C VAL A 549 -17.35 -28.20 -6.27
N GLY A 550 -17.30 -29.34 -6.97
CA GLY A 550 -17.40 -30.67 -6.36
C GLY A 550 -16.20 -31.06 -5.47
N LEU A 551 -15.05 -30.41 -5.67
CA LEU A 551 -13.84 -30.62 -4.89
C LEU A 551 -13.78 -29.70 -3.66
N LEU A 552 -14.59 -28.63 -3.65
CA LEU A 552 -14.73 -27.74 -2.50
C LEU A 552 -15.55 -28.44 -1.40
N GLY A 553 -14.88 -29.15 -0.48
CA GLY A 553 -15.51 -29.62 0.76
C GLY A 553 -15.47 -31.13 1.05
N ALA A 554 -14.53 -31.91 0.52
CA ALA A 554 -14.38 -33.32 0.94
C ALA A 554 -13.77 -33.51 2.37
N HIS A 555 -13.48 -32.43 3.11
CA HIS A 555 -12.74 -32.50 4.39
C HIS A 555 -13.45 -31.89 5.61
N VAL A 556 -14.79 -31.76 5.58
CA VAL A 556 -15.58 -31.38 6.76
C VAL A 556 -16.39 -32.58 7.25
N THR A 557 -15.71 -33.61 7.78
CA THR A 557 -16.29 -34.52 8.79
C THR A 557 -15.15 -35.07 9.64
N GLY A 558 -15.14 -34.68 10.92
CA GLY A 558 -14.14 -35.07 11.91
C GLY A 558 -14.26 -34.21 13.15
#